data_AF-A0AAJ1N5B2-F1
#
_entry.id   AF-A0AAJ1N5B2-F1
#
_cell.length_a   1.000
_cell.length_b   1.000
_cell.length_c   1.000
_cell.angle_alpha   90.00
_cell.angle_beta   90.00
_cell.angle_gamma   90.00
#
_symmetry.space_group_name_H-M   'P 1'
#
loop_
_entity.id
_entity.type
_entity.pdbx_description
1 polymer ?
#
loop_
_entity_poly.entity_id
_entity_poly.type
_entity_poly.pdbx_seq_one_letter_code
_entity_poly.pdbx_strand_id
1 'polypeptide(L)'
;MPNFDQNFEATRLSMLSKQHPDIVKVSGEVVFRAEDDEDRLSGTSWTLEDDIFDQVTESGFKLHLLELLDNFIEYRGQCNELPKKEGIVRFGGGTLNIEWLPNGTTHLSK
;
A
#
# COMPACT_ATOMS: atom_id res chain seq x y z
N MET A 1 -25.22 3.53 2.01
CA MET A 1 -23.84 3.15 1.65
C MET A 1 -23.09 4.45 1.40
N PRO A 2 -21.93 4.68 2.03
CA PRO A 2 -21.08 5.79 1.64
C PRO A 2 -20.62 5.59 0.19
N ASN A 3 -20.51 6.68 -0.57
CA ASN A 3 -19.94 6.64 -1.90
C ASN A 3 -18.42 6.59 -1.76
N PHE A 4 -17.77 5.70 -2.50
CA PHE A 4 -16.31 5.58 -2.47
C PHE A 4 -15.68 6.79 -3.19
N ASP A 5 -14.76 7.49 -2.52
CA ASP A 5 -13.97 8.57 -3.12
C ASP A 5 -12.77 7.97 -3.87
N GLN A 6 -12.89 7.94 -5.20
CA GLN A 6 -11.87 7.42 -6.12
C GLN A 6 -10.52 8.16 -6.02
N ASN A 7 -10.48 9.37 -5.45
CA ASN A 7 -9.24 10.13 -5.28
C ASN A 7 -8.59 9.95 -3.91
N PHE A 8 -9.27 9.33 -2.94
CA PHE A 8 -8.80 9.24 -1.56
C PHE A 8 -7.42 8.57 -1.48
N GLU A 9 -7.27 7.42 -2.13
CA GLU A 9 -6.06 6.60 -2.07
C GLU A 9 -4.88 7.31 -2.74
N ALA A 10 -5.07 7.76 -3.98
CA ALA A 10 -4.06 8.50 -4.73
C ALA A 10 -3.62 9.79 -4.01
N THR A 11 -4.56 10.50 -3.40
CA THR A 11 -4.27 11.72 -2.63
C THR A 11 -3.40 11.40 -1.42
N ARG A 12 -3.73 10.37 -0.65
CA ARG A 12 -2.95 9.99 0.53
C ARG A 12 -1.57 9.46 0.18
N LEU A 13 -1.44 8.67 -0.90
CA LEU A 13 -0.14 8.23 -1.41
C LEU A 13 0.73 9.41 -1.88
N SER A 14 0.12 10.42 -2.52
CA SER A 14 0.83 11.66 -2.89
C SER A 14 1.30 12.46 -1.67
N MET A 15 0.54 12.44 -0.57
CA MET A 15 1.00 13.05 0.69
C MET A 15 2.17 12.29 1.29
N LEU A 16 2.11 10.95 1.29
CA LEU A 16 3.18 10.10 1.80
C LEU A 16 4.47 10.26 0.96
N SER A 17 4.37 10.37 -0.37
CA SER A 17 5.53 10.57 -1.23
C SER A 17 6.25 11.88 -0.94
N LYS A 18 5.50 12.95 -0.63
CA LYS A 18 6.05 14.25 -0.23
C LYS A 18 6.72 14.22 1.14
N GLN A 19 6.30 13.34 2.04
CA GLN A 19 6.92 13.17 3.36
C GLN A 19 8.23 12.39 3.30
N HIS A 20 8.38 11.48 2.32
CA HIS A 20 9.54 10.60 2.16
C HIS A 20 10.20 10.74 0.78
N PRO A 21 10.59 11.96 0.36
CA PRO A 21 10.99 12.23 -1.02
C PRO A 21 12.25 11.47 -1.46
N ASP A 22 13.15 11.15 -0.55
CA ASP A 22 14.38 10.42 -0.89
C ASP A 22 14.14 8.92 -1.06
N ILE A 23 13.15 8.36 -0.37
CA ILE A 23 12.77 6.95 -0.51
C ILE A 23 12.01 6.73 -1.80
N VAL A 24 11.01 7.57 -2.11
CA VAL A 24 10.17 7.37 -3.30
C VAL A 24 10.87 7.68 -4.62
N LYS A 25 12.11 8.22 -4.59
CA LYS A 25 12.95 8.36 -5.79
C LYS A 25 13.47 7.03 -6.27
N VAL A 26 13.78 6.12 -5.35
CA VAL A 26 14.33 4.79 -5.63
C VAL A 26 13.20 3.81 -5.88
N SER A 27 13.46 2.78 -6.69
CA SER A 27 12.42 1.81 -7.05
C SER A 27 12.16 0.84 -5.92
N GLY A 28 10.89 0.56 -5.66
CA GLY A 28 10.49 -0.47 -4.72
C GLY A 28 9.07 -0.93 -4.97
N GLU A 29 8.80 -2.15 -4.51
CA GLU A 29 7.51 -2.81 -4.61
C GLU A 29 7.10 -3.40 -3.27
N VAL A 30 5.83 -3.23 -2.91
CA VAL A 30 5.22 -3.81 -1.71
C VAL A 30 3.96 -4.53 -2.11
N VAL A 31 3.99 -5.86 -2.05
CA VAL A 31 2.80 -6.69 -2.19
C VAL A 31 2.13 -6.77 -0.81
N PHE A 32 0.82 -6.59 -0.76
CA PHE A 32 0.07 -6.64 0.49
C PHE A 32 -1.16 -7.54 0.39
N ARG A 33 -1.57 -8.05 1.55
CA ARG A 33 -2.77 -8.86 1.71
C ARG A 33 -3.50 -8.46 3.00
N ALA A 34 -4.83 -8.45 2.95
CA ALA A 34 -5.74 -8.32 4.07
C ALA A 34 -6.19 -9.70 4.60
N GLU A 35 -6.72 -9.73 5.82
CA GLU A 35 -7.38 -10.93 6.36
C GLU A 35 -8.61 -11.32 5.50
N ASP A 36 -8.92 -12.61 5.50
CA ASP A 36 -10.02 -13.14 4.68
C ASP A 36 -11.39 -12.70 5.24
N ASP A 37 -11.52 -12.70 6.57
CA ASP A 37 -12.74 -12.38 7.32
C ASP A 37 -12.80 -10.93 7.83
N GLU A 38 -11.67 -10.24 7.88
CA GLU A 38 -11.60 -8.84 8.34
C GLU A 38 -11.05 -7.90 7.27
N ASP A 39 -11.49 -6.65 7.27
CA ASP A 39 -10.95 -5.59 6.42
C ASP A 39 -9.74 -4.94 7.12
N ARG A 40 -8.73 -5.78 7.40
CA ARG A 40 -7.50 -5.43 8.13
C ARG A 40 -6.28 -6.00 7.41
N LEU A 41 -5.17 -5.27 7.41
CA LEU A 41 -3.92 -5.73 6.80
C LEU A 41 -3.36 -6.94 7.57
N SER A 42 -3.06 -8.03 6.86
CA SER A 42 -2.53 -9.28 7.44
C SER A 42 -1.07 -9.55 7.11
N GLY A 43 -0.61 -9.08 5.95
CA GLY A 43 0.76 -9.35 5.51
C GLY A 43 1.25 -8.40 4.43
N THR A 44 2.57 -8.18 4.42
CA THR A 44 3.26 -7.49 3.34
C THR A 44 4.56 -8.19 2.97
N SER A 45 4.93 -8.09 1.70
CA SER A 45 6.21 -8.55 1.15
C SER A 45 6.85 -7.40 0.39
N TRP A 46 8.10 -7.09 0.73
CA TRP A 46 8.81 -5.92 0.26
C TRP A 46 9.95 -6.35 -0.66
N THR A 47 10.02 -5.73 -1.83
CA THR A 47 11.14 -5.84 -2.78
C THR A 47 11.71 -4.44 -2.96
N LEU A 48 12.94 -4.24 -2.49
CA LEU A 48 13.62 -2.94 -2.51
C LEU A 48 14.94 -3.07 -3.27
N GLU A 49 15.43 -1.96 -3.81
CA GLU A 49 16.84 -1.87 -4.21
C GLU A 49 17.73 -1.94 -2.94
N ASP A 50 18.84 -2.69 -3.01
CA ASP A 50 19.67 -3.04 -1.85
C ASP A 50 20.25 -1.83 -1.10
N ASP A 51 20.37 -0.68 -1.76
CA ASP A 51 20.97 0.55 -1.23
C ASP A 51 20.02 1.36 -0.32
N ILE A 52 18.72 1.07 -0.31
CA ILE A 52 17.72 1.84 0.47
C ILE A 52 17.12 1.08 1.65
N PHE A 53 17.46 -0.19 1.86
CA PHE A 53 16.81 -1.01 2.89
C PHE A 53 16.90 -0.38 4.30
N ASP A 54 18.08 0.09 4.69
CA ASP A 54 18.31 0.73 5.99
C ASP A 54 17.54 2.05 6.10
N GLN A 55 17.56 2.87 5.04
CA GLN A 55 16.85 4.14 5.00
C GLN A 55 15.33 3.97 5.10
N VAL A 56 14.76 2.98 4.40
CA VAL A 56 13.33 2.64 4.48
C VAL A 56 12.95 2.20 5.89
N THR A 57 13.83 1.48 6.57
CA THR A 57 13.58 0.98 7.92
C THR A 57 13.65 2.10 8.96
N GLU A 58 14.61 3.02 8.85
CA GLU A 58 14.83 4.09 9.84
C GLU A 58 13.94 5.33 9.66
N SER A 59 13.48 5.60 8.43
CA SER A 59 12.67 6.78 8.09
C SER A 59 11.24 6.78 8.64
N GLY A 60 10.74 5.63 9.09
CA GLY A 60 9.33 5.43 9.40
C GLY A 60 8.43 5.28 8.16
N PHE A 61 8.97 5.32 6.93
CA PHE A 61 8.21 5.10 5.71
C PHE A 61 7.42 3.80 5.74
N LYS A 62 8.08 2.72 6.17
CA LYS A 62 7.46 1.39 6.28
C LYS A 62 6.22 1.42 7.18
N LEU A 63 6.32 2.02 8.36
CA LEU A 63 5.19 2.13 9.30
C LEU A 63 4.04 2.93 8.67
N HIS A 64 4.32 4.12 8.15
CA HIS A 64 3.28 4.97 7.55
C HIS A 64 2.59 4.32 6.36
N LEU A 65 3.32 3.55 5.53
CA LEU A 65 2.70 2.82 4.42
C LEU A 65 1.79 1.70 4.92
N LEU A 66 2.19 0.95 5.94
CA LEU A 66 1.36 -0.12 6.53
C LEU A 66 0.07 0.44 7.13
N GLU A 67 0.16 1.53 7.90
CA GLU A 67 -1.01 2.22 8.44
C GLU A 67 -1.93 2.73 7.32
N LEU A 68 -1.35 3.24 6.23
CA LEU A 68 -2.13 3.74 5.12
C LEU A 68 -2.84 2.63 4.34
N LEU A 69 -2.17 1.50 4.12
CA LEU A 69 -2.77 0.31 3.49
C LEU A 69 -3.94 -0.23 4.32
N ASP A 70 -3.77 -0.33 5.63
CA ASP A 70 -4.82 -0.77 6.55
C ASP A 70 -6.04 0.16 6.50
N ASN A 71 -5.83 1.48 6.48
CA ASN A 71 -6.89 2.46 6.28
C ASN A 71 -7.59 2.32 4.91
N PHE A 72 -6.86 1.99 3.84
CA PHE A 72 -7.46 1.80 2.52
C PHE A 72 -8.34 0.55 2.46
N ILE A 73 -7.85 -0.56 3.02
CA ILE A 73 -8.60 -1.82 3.12
C ILE A 73 -9.90 -1.58 3.90
N GLU A 74 -9.82 -0.91 5.05
CA GLU A 74 -10.99 -0.58 5.87
C GLU A 74 -11.98 0.31 5.11
N TYR A 75 -11.49 1.37 4.46
CA TYR A 75 -12.34 2.32 3.73
C TYR A 75 -13.07 1.66 2.55
N ARG A 76 -12.37 0.85 1.75
CA ARG A 76 -13.00 0.03 0.69
C ARG A 76 -14.03 -0.92 1.28
N GLY A 77 -13.71 -1.55 2.41
CA GLY A 77 -14.60 -2.39 3.19
C GLY A 77 -15.93 -1.71 3.56
N GLN A 78 -15.84 -0.52 4.16
CA GLN A 78 -16.99 0.30 4.54
C GLN A 78 -17.86 0.73 3.33
N CYS A 79 -17.24 0.92 2.17
CA CYS A 79 -17.93 1.30 0.93
C CYS A 79 -18.42 0.11 0.09
N ASN A 80 -18.03 -1.13 0.44
CA ASN A 80 -18.18 -2.33 -0.41
C ASN A 80 -17.50 -2.19 -1.78
N GLU A 81 -16.38 -1.48 -1.85
CA GLU A 81 -15.57 -1.35 -3.06
C GLU A 81 -14.69 -2.61 -3.23
N LEU A 82 -14.61 -3.12 -4.46
CA LEU A 82 -13.78 -4.27 -4.84
C LEU A 82 -12.84 -3.86 -5.99
N PRO A 83 -11.61 -4.41 -6.06
CA PRO A 83 -10.98 -5.34 -5.12
C PRO A 83 -10.57 -4.67 -3.80
N LYS A 84 -10.47 -5.43 -2.70
CA LYS A 84 -10.06 -4.86 -1.39
C LYS A 84 -9.13 -5.71 -0.55
N LYS A 85 -8.79 -6.93 -0.98
CA LYS A 85 -8.01 -7.87 -0.15
C LYS A 85 -6.54 -7.95 -0.51
N GLU A 86 -6.18 -7.65 -1.76
CA GLU A 86 -4.81 -7.81 -2.23
C GLU A 86 -4.44 -6.66 -3.15
N GLY A 87 -3.16 -6.35 -3.20
CA GLY A 87 -2.65 -5.35 -4.11
C GLY A 87 -1.14 -5.19 -4.05
N ILE A 88 -0.67 -4.27 -4.88
CA ILE A 88 0.73 -3.93 -5.02
C ILE A 88 0.87 -2.43 -4.94
N VAL A 89 1.75 -1.95 -4.06
CA VAL A 89 2.22 -0.58 -4.05
C VAL A 89 3.57 -0.54 -4.75
N ARG A 90 3.72 0.34 -5.74
CA ARG A 90 4.98 0.60 -6.41
C ARG A 90 5.41 2.03 -6.17
N PHE A 91 6.69 2.22 -5.89
CA PHE A 91 7.30 3.54 -5.81
C PHE A 91 8.59 3.60 -6.62
N GLY A 92 8.94 4.82 -7.01
CA GLY A 92 10.05 5.13 -7.90
C GLY A 92 9.78 6.43 -8.65
N GLY A 93 10.85 7.12 -9.04
CA GLY A 93 10.74 8.38 -9.79
C GLY A 93 10.02 9.51 -9.03
N GLY A 94 9.94 9.41 -7.69
CA GLY A 94 9.29 10.39 -6.82
C GLY A 94 7.79 10.15 -6.60
N THR A 95 7.25 9.02 -7.04
CA THR A 95 5.82 8.73 -6.98
C THR A 95 5.53 7.43 -6.24
N LEU A 96 4.28 7.31 -5.76
CA LEU A 96 3.71 6.14 -5.12
C LEU A 96 2.38 5.83 -5.79
N ASN A 97 2.20 4.61 -6.25
CA ASN A 97 0.96 4.16 -6.89
C ASN A 97 0.52 2.84 -6.27
N ILE A 98 -0.79 2.64 -6.18
CA ILE A 98 -1.40 1.40 -5.72
C ILE A 98 -2.18 0.76 -6.86
N GLU A 99 -2.00 -0.55 -7.01
CA GLU A 99 -2.78 -1.42 -7.88
C GLU A 99 -3.50 -2.44 -7.00
N TRP A 100 -4.82 -2.48 -7.09
CA TRP A 100 -5.62 -3.48 -6.39
C TRP A 100 -5.84 -4.69 -7.27
N LEU A 101 -5.68 -5.88 -6.69
CA LEU A 101 -5.72 -7.14 -7.41
C LEU A 101 -6.92 -8.00 -6.98
N PRO A 102 -7.44 -8.87 -7.85
CA PRO A 102 -8.39 -9.90 -7.46
C PRO A 102 -7.81 -10.80 -6.37
N ASN A 103 -8.67 -11.31 -5.48
CA ASN A 103 -8.25 -12.22 -4.42
C ASN A 103 -7.61 -13.49 -5.01
N GLY A 104 -6.52 -13.98 -4.40
CA GLY A 104 -5.82 -15.17 -4.85
C GLY A 104 -4.76 -14.91 -5.94
N THR A 105 -4.42 -13.64 -6.21
CA THR A 105 -3.50 -13.28 -7.31
C THR A 105 -2.06 -13.13 -6.83
N THR A 106 -1.86 -12.82 -5.55
CA THR A 106 -0.53 -12.56 -4.99
C THR A 106 0.12 -13.83 -4.44
N HIS A 107 1.44 -13.84 -4.31
CA HIS A 107 2.16 -14.93 -3.63
C HIS A 107 1.91 -14.98 -2.11
N LEU A 108 1.19 -14.00 -1.57
CA LEU A 108 0.73 -13.97 -0.18
C LEU A 108 -0.60 -14.71 0.01
N SER A 109 -1.28 -15.07 -1.08
CA SER A 109 -2.51 -15.87 -1.03
C SER A 109 -2.20 -17.29 -0.53
N LYS A 110 -3.10 -17.83 0.28
CA LYS A 110 -2.99 -19.20 0.84
C LYS A 110 -3.84 -20.15 0.01
#